data_AF-A0A426Z955-F1
#
_entry.id   AF-A0A426Z955-F1
#
_cell.length_a   1.000
_cell.length_b   1.000
_cell.length_c   1.000
_cell.angle_alpha   90.00
_cell.angle_beta   90.00
_cell.angle_gamma   90.00
#
_symmetry.space_group_name_H-M   'P 1'
#
loop_
_entity.id
_entity.type
_entity.pdbx_description
1 polymer ?
#
loop_
_entity_poly.entity_id
_entity_poly.type
_entity_poly.pdbx_seq_one_letter_code
_entity_poly.pdbx_strand_id
1 'polypeptide(L)'
;MFVSEQSLRIDDRHISGHIMKGNLYLSLNRPDAAVTAFRGAQELRPDLRSYQALDVVSSAGLVRSYLALSKTKEALFIAREAMKLMPQSAKALKLVGDVHASSSSGREKHAGPTSIFLDFNFANLLKNCLETFTQARKFYESALRIEPGFLGAALALAELHVVEGRHKDAVSLLERYVKDWADDSLHIKLAQVFAATNMLSEALSHYQAALRYVYLVGTHFSFKIGIV
;
A
#
# COMPACT_ATOMS: atom_id res chain seq x y z
N MET A 1 -28.20 -8.48 -4.61
CA MET A 1 -28.30 -8.01 -3.21
C MET A 1 -28.25 -9.13 -2.16
N PHE A 2 -28.31 -10.42 -2.51
CA PHE A 2 -28.40 -11.52 -1.52
C PHE A 2 -27.07 -12.15 -1.08
N VAL A 3 -25.97 -11.95 -1.83
CA VAL A 3 -24.65 -12.55 -1.52
C VAL A 3 -23.88 -11.72 -0.47
N SER A 4 -24.22 -10.45 -0.31
CA SER A 4 -23.54 -9.53 0.62
C SER A 4 -23.86 -9.77 2.10
N GLU A 5 -25.05 -10.29 2.43
CA GLU A 5 -25.43 -10.57 3.82
C GLU A 5 -24.95 -11.93 4.33
N GLN A 6 -24.85 -12.95 3.46
CA GLN A 6 -24.38 -14.28 3.87
C GLN A 6 -22.87 -14.31 4.20
N SER A 7 -22.07 -13.35 3.70
CA SER A 7 -20.66 -13.20 4.05
C SER A 7 -20.44 -12.61 5.45
N LEU A 8 -21.47 -12.07 6.11
CA LEU A 8 -21.32 -11.42 7.43
C LEU A 8 -21.35 -12.42 8.60
N ARG A 9 -21.67 -13.69 8.35
CA ARG A 9 -21.57 -14.80 9.32
C ARG A 9 -20.13 -15.36 9.44
N ILE A 10 -19.13 -14.48 9.41
CA ILE A 10 -17.79 -14.86 9.90
C ILE A 10 -17.85 -14.66 11.41
N ASP A 11 -17.61 -15.74 12.16
CA ASP A 11 -17.69 -15.82 13.62
C ASP A 11 -17.06 -14.57 14.28
N ASP A 12 -17.90 -13.78 14.95
CA ASP A 12 -17.56 -12.44 15.50
C ASP A 12 -16.54 -12.49 16.65
N ARG A 13 -16.11 -13.70 17.05
CA ARG A 13 -15.17 -13.94 18.14
C ARG A 13 -13.72 -14.14 17.70
N HIS A 14 -13.43 -14.12 16.40
CA HIS A 14 -12.07 -14.35 15.90
C HIS A 14 -11.46 -13.10 15.24
N ILE A 15 -10.21 -12.76 15.60
CA ILE A 15 -9.47 -11.59 15.09
C ILE A 15 -9.42 -11.58 13.56
N SER A 16 -9.20 -12.74 12.93
CA SER A 16 -9.17 -12.84 11.46
C SER A 16 -10.51 -12.50 10.81
N GLY A 17 -11.64 -12.76 11.48
CA GLY A 17 -12.96 -12.43 10.95
C GLY A 17 -13.18 -10.93 10.86
N HIS A 18 -12.76 -10.20 11.90
CA HIS A 18 -12.75 -8.74 11.91
C HIS A 18 -11.82 -8.14 10.84
N ILE A 19 -10.63 -8.73 10.65
CA ILE A 19 -9.71 -8.32 9.59
C ILE A 19 -10.32 -8.55 8.20
N MET A 20 -10.97 -9.70 7.98
CA MET A 20 -11.65 -10.01 6.71
C MET A 20 -12.81 -9.04 6.45
N LYS A 21 -13.64 -8.76 7.46
CA LYS A 21 -14.71 -7.75 7.39
C LYS A 21 -14.14 -6.37 7.02
N GLY A 22 -13.05 -5.95 7.66
CA GLY A 22 -12.39 -4.68 7.36
C GLY A 22 -11.88 -4.61 5.91
N ASN A 23 -11.27 -5.68 5.41
CA ASN A 23 -10.81 -5.77 4.02
C ASN A 23 -11.98 -5.73 3.02
N LEU A 24 -13.10 -6.39 3.33
CA LEU A 24 -14.31 -6.34 2.53
C LEU A 24 -14.92 -4.93 2.50
N TYR A 25 -14.95 -4.24 3.63
CA TYR A 25 -15.44 -2.86 3.65
C TYR A 25 -14.55 -1.92 2.83
N LEU A 26 -13.23 -2.14 2.80
CA LEU A 26 -12.34 -1.38 1.93
C LEU A 26 -12.55 -1.67 0.44
N SER A 27 -12.82 -2.92 0.05
CA SER A 27 -13.14 -3.23 -1.35
C SER A 27 -14.50 -2.67 -1.77
N LEU A 28 -15.43 -2.53 -0.83
CA LEU A 28 -16.74 -1.87 -1.03
C LEU A 28 -16.67 -0.34 -0.94
N ASN A 29 -15.47 0.25 -0.85
CA ASN A 29 -15.25 1.70 -0.71
C ASN A 29 -15.99 2.32 0.49
N ARG A 30 -16.09 1.57 1.60
CA ARG A 30 -16.70 2.01 2.87
C ARG A 30 -15.61 2.09 3.95
N PRO A 31 -14.69 3.07 3.88
CA PRO A 31 -13.56 3.13 4.80
C PRO A 31 -13.98 3.36 6.26
N ASP A 32 -15.09 4.04 6.54
CA ASP A 32 -15.59 4.22 7.92
C ASP A 32 -15.96 2.88 8.59
N ALA A 33 -16.68 2.02 7.87
CA ALA A 33 -17.05 0.69 8.37
C ALA A 33 -15.82 -0.21 8.51
N ALA A 34 -14.83 -0.03 7.64
CA ALA A 34 -13.56 -0.73 7.74
C ALA A 34 -12.79 -0.37 9.01
N VAL A 35 -12.77 0.92 9.40
CA VAL A 35 -12.15 1.36 10.66
C VAL A 35 -12.75 0.61 11.85
N THR A 36 -14.08 0.53 11.94
CA THR A 36 -14.77 -0.18 13.02
C THR A 36 -14.40 -1.66 13.07
N ALA A 37 -14.38 -2.33 11.91
CA ALA A 37 -14.02 -3.74 11.83
C ALA A 37 -12.56 -3.99 12.26
N PHE A 38 -11.60 -3.19 11.77
CA PHE A 38 -10.20 -3.37 12.18
C PHE A 38 -9.93 -2.99 13.63
N ARG A 39 -10.65 -2.00 14.20
CA ARG A 39 -10.59 -1.71 15.65
C ARG A 39 -11.13 -2.88 16.47
N GLY A 40 -12.24 -3.50 16.04
CA GLY A 40 -12.74 -4.73 16.66
C GLY A 40 -11.71 -5.85 16.69
N ALA A 41 -10.88 -5.98 15.64
CA ALA A 41 -9.76 -6.92 15.63
C ALA A 41 -8.69 -6.62 16.70
N GLN A 42 -8.40 -5.33 16.97
CA GLN A 42 -7.43 -4.90 17.99
C GLN A 42 -8.01 -4.93 19.42
N GLU A 43 -9.31 -4.76 19.58
CA GLU A 43 -9.99 -4.84 20.89
C GLU A 43 -10.06 -6.26 21.41
N LEU A 44 -10.13 -7.25 20.51
CA LEU A 44 -10.11 -8.67 20.85
C LEU A 44 -8.75 -9.19 21.33
N ARG A 45 -7.76 -8.32 21.59
CA ARG A 45 -6.38 -8.62 22.05
C ARG A 45 -6.36 -9.66 23.18
N PRO A 46 -6.05 -10.93 22.88
CA PRO A 46 -5.65 -11.89 23.89
C PRO A 46 -4.17 -11.62 24.18
N ASP A 47 -3.75 -11.78 25.43
CA ASP A 47 -2.48 -11.35 26.03
C ASP A 47 -1.20 -12.04 25.48
N LEU A 48 -1.17 -12.44 24.20
CA LEU A 48 -0.17 -13.34 23.62
C LEU A 48 0.64 -12.71 22.47
N ARG A 49 1.98 -12.82 22.59
CA ARG A 49 2.98 -12.40 21.60
C ARG A 49 2.77 -13.01 20.19
N SER A 50 2.07 -14.13 20.07
CA SER A 50 1.77 -14.78 18.79
C SER A 50 0.85 -13.97 17.86
N TYR A 51 0.10 -13.00 18.39
CA TYR A 51 -0.81 -12.15 17.59
C TYR A 51 -0.18 -10.88 17.04
N GLN A 52 1.10 -10.61 17.33
CA GLN A 52 1.82 -9.42 16.85
C GLN A 52 1.75 -9.26 15.32
N ALA A 53 1.82 -10.38 14.57
CA ALA A 53 1.68 -10.35 13.12
C ALA A 53 0.28 -9.89 12.66
N LEU A 54 -0.79 -10.28 13.38
CA LEU A 54 -2.16 -9.87 13.11
C LEU A 54 -2.40 -8.40 13.51
N ASP A 55 -1.67 -7.90 14.50
CA ASP A 55 -1.64 -6.48 14.88
C ASP A 55 -1.06 -5.60 13.75
N VAL A 56 -0.02 -6.04 13.02
CA VAL A 56 0.44 -5.29 11.83
C VAL A 56 -0.63 -5.28 10.74
N VAL A 57 -1.31 -6.40 10.52
CA VAL A 57 -2.31 -6.52 9.44
C VAL A 57 -3.54 -5.65 9.74
N SER A 58 -4.06 -5.67 10.97
CA SER A 58 -5.15 -4.80 11.38
C SER A 58 -4.73 -3.32 11.37
N SER A 59 -3.51 -3.00 11.82
CA SER A 59 -2.94 -1.65 11.73
C SER A 59 -2.80 -1.17 10.29
N ALA A 60 -2.37 -2.04 9.37
CA ALA A 60 -2.29 -1.74 7.94
C ALA A 60 -3.68 -1.42 7.36
N GLY A 61 -4.69 -2.21 7.74
CA GLY A 61 -6.08 -1.95 7.39
C GLY A 61 -6.58 -0.60 7.90
N LEU A 62 -6.31 -0.27 9.17
CA LEU A 62 -6.65 1.02 9.78
C LEU A 62 -5.94 2.19 9.09
N VAL A 63 -4.63 2.09 8.85
CA VAL A 63 -3.85 3.10 8.14
C VAL A 63 -4.45 3.36 6.77
N ARG A 64 -4.73 2.32 5.99
CA ARG A 64 -5.35 2.45 4.67
C ARG A 64 -6.74 3.10 4.76
N SER A 65 -7.54 2.74 5.76
CA SER A 65 -8.87 3.31 5.97
C SER A 65 -8.81 4.79 6.34
N TYR A 66 -7.91 5.18 7.25
CA TYR A 66 -7.73 6.59 7.64
C TYR A 66 -7.14 7.43 6.52
N LEU A 67 -6.20 6.89 5.74
CA LEU A 67 -5.68 7.57 4.55
C LEU A 67 -6.77 7.80 3.50
N ALA A 68 -7.67 6.83 3.29
CA ALA A 68 -8.83 7.01 2.41
C ALA A 68 -9.79 8.11 2.93
N LEU A 69 -9.88 8.28 4.25
CA LEU A 69 -10.66 9.35 4.91
C LEU A 69 -9.92 10.69 5.02
N SER A 70 -8.70 10.81 4.45
CA SER A 70 -7.81 11.97 4.62
C SER A 70 -7.46 12.31 6.09
N LYS A 71 -7.62 11.34 6.99
CA LYS A 71 -7.30 11.42 8.43
C LYS A 71 -5.84 11.06 8.69
N THR A 72 -4.93 11.85 8.15
CA THR A 72 -3.48 11.56 8.13
C THR A 72 -2.87 11.50 9.54
N LYS A 73 -3.40 12.28 10.51
CA LYS A 73 -2.88 12.29 11.88
C LYS A 73 -3.16 10.96 12.59
N GLU A 74 -4.38 10.45 12.44
CA GLU A 74 -4.83 9.17 12.97
C GLU A 74 -4.09 8.02 12.30
N ALA A 75 -3.92 8.08 10.97
CA ALA A 75 -3.11 7.11 10.23
C ALA A 75 -1.66 7.08 10.76
N LEU A 76 -1.05 8.24 10.98
CA LEU A 76 0.32 8.33 11.50
C LEU A 76 0.45 7.77 12.91
N PHE A 77 -0.56 8.01 13.76
CA PHE A 77 -0.60 7.46 15.10
C PHE A 77 -0.60 5.92 15.07
N ILE A 78 -1.50 5.32 14.30
CA ILE A 78 -1.59 3.86 14.18
C ILE A 78 -0.30 3.25 13.59
N ALA A 79 0.25 3.87 12.54
CA ALA A 79 1.50 3.39 11.93
C ALA A 79 2.68 3.42 12.91
N ARG A 80 2.79 4.48 13.73
CA ARG A 80 3.84 4.58 14.75
C ARG A 80 3.64 3.59 15.89
N GLU A 81 2.41 3.34 16.32
CA GLU A 81 2.12 2.32 17.31
C GLU A 81 2.52 0.93 16.79
N ALA A 82 2.18 0.59 15.55
CA ALA A 82 2.62 -0.66 14.92
C ALA A 82 4.15 -0.79 14.87
N MET A 83 4.86 0.30 14.56
CA MET A 83 6.32 0.34 14.55
C MET A 83 6.93 0.19 15.96
N LYS A 84 6.33 0.78 17.00
CA LYS A 84 6.79 0.59 18.39
C LYS A 84 6.61 -0.84 18.86
N LEU A 85 5.49 -1.47 18.49
CA LEU A 85 5.21 -2.86 18.81
C LEU A 85 6.16 -3.82 18.09
N MET A 86 6.52 -3.50 16.83
CA MET A 86 7.42 -4.31 16.01
C MET A 86 8.46 -3.44 15.28
N PRO A 87 9.51 -3.00 15.98
CA PRO A 87 10.52 -2.10 15.43
C PRO A 87 11.37 -2.75 14.33
N GLN A 88 11.44 -4.08 14.30
CA GLN A 88 12.16 -4.85 13.27
C GLN A 88 11.22 -5.44 12.20
N SER A 89 10.00 -4.92 12.06
CA SER A 89 9.09 -5.36 10.99
C SER A 89 9.19 -4.42 9.79
N ALA A 90 9.61 -4.97 8.65
CA ALA A 90 9.61 -4.25 7.37
C ALA A 90 8.20 -3.74 7.01
N LYS A 91 7.16 -4.53 7.33
CA LYS A 91 5.75 -4.14 7.16
C LYS A 91 5.38 -2.93 8.02
N ALA A 92 5.78 -2.91 9.29
CA ALA A 92 5.48 -1.78 10.18
C ALA A 92 6.19 -0.48 9.76
N LEU A 93 7.47 -0.58 9.34
CA LEU A 93 8.21 0.56 8.78
C LEU A 93 7.55 1.09 7.50
N LYS A 94 7.12 0.19 6.61
CA LYS A 94 6.42 0.53 5.38
C LYS A 94 5.12 1.29 5.65
N LEU A 95 4.36 0.95 6.70
CA LEU A 95 3.16 1.71 7.08
C LEU A 95 3.46 3.17 7.44
N VAL A 96 4.57 3.42 8.14
CA VAL A 96 4.97 4.81 8.45
C VAL A 96 5.35 5.54 7.17
N GLY A 97 6.08 4.88 6.27
CA GLY A 97 6.40 5.41 4.94
C GLY A 97 5.15 5.77 4.12
N ASP A 98 4.15 4.88 4.08
CA ASP A 98 2.90 5.06 3.34
C ASP A 98 2.15 6.33 3.79
N VAL A 99 2.13 6.59 5.11
CA VAL A 99 1.48 7.78 5.67
C VAL A 99 2.23 9.06 5.28
N HIS A 100 3.57 9.04 5.33
CA HIS A 100 4.37 10.19 4.93
C HIS A 100 4.21 10.49 3.43
N ALA A 101 4.20 9.47 2.57
CA ALA A 101 3.98 9.62 1.13
C ALA A 101 2.57 10.14 0.79
N SER A 102 1.56 9.76 1.57
CA SER A 102 0.17 10.21 1.36
C SER A 102 -0.09 11.63 1.89
N SER A 103 0.67 12.07 2.89
CA SER A 103 0.53 13.39 3.52
C SER A 103 0.81 14.56 2.57
N SER A 104 1.74 14.39 1.63
CA SER A 104 2.06 15.37 0.59
C SER A 104 1.03 15.38 -0.54
N SER A 105 0.66 14.19 -1.04
CA SER A 105 -0.25 14.00 -2.18
C SER A 105 -1.66 14.59 -1.94
N GLY A 106 -2.11 14.66 -0.68
CA GLY A 106 -3.41 15.27 -0.33
C GLY A 106 -3.42 16.80 -0.41
N ARG A 107 -2.26 17.47 -0.27
CA ARG A 107 -2.16 18.93 -0.29
C ARG A 107 -2.03 19.51 -1.69
N GLU A 108 -1.38 18.79 -2.62
CA GLU A 108 -1.27 19.19 -4.02
C GLU A 108 -2.63 19.34 -4.70
N LYS A 109 -3.60 18.46 -4.38
CA LYS A 109 -4.96 18.51 -4.96
C LYS A 109 -5.73 19.79 -4.61
N HIS A 110 -5.33 20.51 -3.57
CA HIS A 110 -6.00 21.74 -3.12
C HIS A 110 -5.24 23.01 -3.55
N ALA A 111 -4.04 22.88 -4.12
CA ALA A 111 -3.27 24.00 -4.65
C ALA A 111 -3.58 24.16 -6.16
N GLY A 112 -4.74 24.73 -6.48
CA GLY A 112 -5.09 25.05 -7.86
C GLY A 112 -4.13 26.09 -8.49
N PRO A 113 -4.04 26.14 -9.83
CA PRO A 113 -3.15 27.06 -10.54
C PRO A 113 -3.78 28.45 -10.56
N THR A 114 -3.69 29.19 -9.45
CA THR A 114 -4.09 30.60 -9.43
C THR A 114 -2.88 31.48 -9.14
N SER A 115 -2.40 32.11 -10.22
CA SER A 115 -1.62 33.34 -10.26
C SER A 115 -0.22 33.35 -9.60
N ILE A 116 0.80 33.37 -10.47
CA ILE A 116 2.06 34.16 -10.52
C ILE A 116 2.70 34.86 -9.28
N PHE A 117 2.10 34.85 -8.10
CA PHE A 117 2.82 35.14 -6.86
C PHE A 117 3.34 33.83 -6.26
N LEU A 118 4.63 33.57 -6.47
CA LEU A 118 5.43 32.59 -5.72
C LEU A 118 5.48 33.01 -4.24
N ASP A 119 4.36 32.91 -3.54
CA ASP A 119 4.26 33.29 -2.14
C ASP A 119 5.04 32.29 -1.27
N PHE A 120 5.60 32.80 -0.17
CA PHE A 120 6.25 32.05 0.91
C PHE A 120 5.51 30.76 1.30
N ASN A 121 4.17 30.73 1.15
CA ASN A 121 3.32 29.57 1.38
C ASN A 121 3.56 28.42 0.39
N PHE A 122 3.82 28.70 -0.90
CA PHE A 122 4.14 27.67 -1.90
C PHE A 122 5.54 27.10 -1.65
N ALA A 123 6.53 27.94 -1.32
CA ALA A 123 7.87 27.50 -0.96
C ALA A 123 7.85 26.60 0.30
N ASN A 124 7.06 26.96 1.31
CA ASN A 124 6.87 26.15 2.50
C ASN A 124 6.10 24.85 2.22
N LEU A 125 5.11 24.89 1.31
CA LEU A 125 4.40 23.69 0.88
C LEU A 125 5.34 22.73 0.16
N LEU A 126 6.13 23.23 -0.78
CA LEU A 126 7.14 22.46 -1.52
C LEU A 126 8.18 21.87 -0.55
N LYS A 127 8.69 22.67 0.39
CA LYS A 127 9.64 22.23 1.42
C LYS A 127 9.05 21.10 2.28
N ASN A 128 7.80 21.23 2.70
CA ASN A 128 7.11 20.20 3.47
C ASN A 128 6.91 18.92 2.64
N CYS A 129 6.50 19.03 1.38
CA CYS A 129 6.37 17.87 0.49
C CYS A 129 7.71 17.14 0.33
N LEU A 130 8.79 17.86 0.05
CA LEU A 130 10.13 17.31 -0.05
C LEU A 130 10.59 16.63 1.24
N GLU A 131 10.30 17.23 2.40
CA GLU A 131 10.60 16.64 3.70
C GLU A 131 9.84 15.33 3.91
N THR A 132 8.53 15.31 3.61
CA THR A 132 7.70 14.10 3.76
C THR A 132 8.11 12.99 2.80
N PHE A 133 8.47 13.28 1.55
CA PHE A 133 9.00 12.30 0.62
C PHE A 133 10.36 11.74 1.07
N THR A 134 11.22 12.61 1.60
CA THR A 134 12.51 12.19 2.18
C THR A 134 12.31 11.26 3.37
N GLN A 135 11.33 11.55 4.24
CA GLN A 135 10.97 10.67 5.36
C GLN A 135 10.41 9.34 4.87
N ALA A 136 9.47 9.35 3.91
CA ALA A 136 8.90 8.13 3.33
C ALA A 136 9.99 7.22 2.73
N ARG A 137 10.91 7.79 1.95
CA ARG A 137 12.06 7.07 1.39
C ARG A 137 12.87 6.37 2.46
N LYS A 138 13.27 7.08 3.52
CA LYS A 138 14.06 6.51 4.62
C LYS A 138 13.39 5.29 5.25
N PHE A 139 12.06 5.34 5.44
CA PHE A 139 11.31 4.22 6.00
C PHE A 139 11.24 3.03 5.04
N TYR A 140 11.03 3.26 3.73
CA TYR A 140 11.04 2.18 2.75
C TYR A 140 12.43 1.55 2.58
N GLU A 141 13.49 2.35 2.52
CA GLU A 141 14.87 1.86 2.48
C GLU A 141 15.22 1.07 3.74
N SER A 142 14.73 1.50 4.91
CA SER A 142 14.91 0.76 6.16
C SER A 142 14.14 -0.56 6.14
N ALA A 143 12.91 -0.58 5.60
CA ALA A 143 12.15 -1.80 5.43
C ALA A 143 12.87 -2.80 4.51
N LEU A 144 13.43 -2.33 3.40
CA LEU A 144 14.22 -3.15 2.47
C LEU A 144 15.58 -3.59 3.04
N ARG A 145 16.14 -2.84 3.99
CA ARG A 145 17.35 -3.25 4.71
C ARG A 145 17.08 -4.41 5.67
N ILE A 146 15.91 -4.40 6.30
CA ILE A 146 15.47 -5.47 7.20
C ILE A 146 15.06 -6.71 6.42
N GLU A 147 14.27 -6.52 5.36
CA GLU A 147 13.75 -7.60 4.53
C GLU A 147 13.98 -7.25 3.04
N PRO A 148 15.14 -7.62 2.47
CA PRO A 148 15.47 -7.31 1.08
C PRO A 148 14.47 -7.86 0.05
N GLY A 149 13.80 -8.97 0.37
CA GLY A 149 12.75 -9.57 -0.46
C GLY A 149 11.36 -8.95 -0.29
N PHE A 150 11.20 -7.92 0.54
CA PHE A 150 9.87 -7.35 0.83
C PHE A 150 9.35 -6.51 -0.34
N LEU A 151 8.65 -7.17 -1.28
CA LEU A 151 8.10 -6.57 -2.48
C LEU A 151 7.20 -5.35 -2.18
N GLY A 152 6.47 -5.38 -1.06
CA GLY A 152 5.60 -4.27 -0.67
C GLY A 152 6.34 -2.94 -0.43
N ALA A 153 7.56 -2.97 0.11
CA ALA A 153 8.38 -1.77 0.27
C ALA A 153 9.06 -1.36 -1.04
N ALA A 154 9.47 -2.33 -1.87
CA ALA A 154 10.06 -2.05 -3.18
C ALA A 154 9.06 -1.34 -4.11
N LEU A 155 7.81 -1.83 -4.18
CA LEU A 155 6.74 -1.21 -4.95
C LEU A 155 6.40 0.20 -4.45
N ALA A 156 6.32 0.38 -3.12
CA ALA A 156 6.04 1.68 -2.52
C ALA A 156 7.17 2.70 -2.76
N LEU A 157 8.42 2.25 -2.71
CA LEU A 157 9.58 3.08 -3.04
C LEU A 157 9.61 3.44 -4.53
N ALA A 158 9.33 2.49 -5.43
CA ALA A 158 9.25 2.75 -6.85
C ALA A 158 8.12 3.75 -7.20
N GLU A 159 6.96 3.63 -6.55
CA GLU A 159 5.88 4.60 -6.69
C GLU A 159 6.28 5.99 -6.24
N LEU A 160 6.99 6.09 -5.11
CA LEU A 160 7.54 7.35 -4.63
C LEU A 160 8.54 7.95 -5.65
N HIS A 161 9.39 7.12 -6.27
CA HIS A 161 10.28 7.56 -7.35
C HIS A 161 9.52 8.09 -8.57
N VAL A 162 8.39 7.47 -8.94
CA VAL A 162 7.53 7.97 -10.03
C VAL A 162 6.95 9.34 -9.70
N VAL A 163 6.40 9.51 -8.48
CA VAL A 163 5.85 10.79 -8.01
C VAL A 163 6.91 11.89 -8.02
N GLU A 164 8.15 11.58 -7.69
CA GLU A 164 9.26 12.53 -7.70
C GLU A 164 9.92 12.70 -9.09
N GLY A 165 9.36 12.08 -10.14
CA GLY A 165 9.87 12.16 -11.51
C GLY A 165 11.15 11.37 -11.77
N ARG A 166 11.66 10.61 -10.80
CA ARG A 166 12.87 9.77 -10.90
C ARG A 166 12.54 8.38 -11.47
N HIS A 167 11.97 8.36 -12.67
CA HIS A 167 11.50 7.14 -13.31
C HIS A 167 12.60 6.09 -13.56
N LYS A 168 13.83 6.52 -13.88
CA LYS A 168 14.96 5.61 -14.09
C LYS A 168 15.28 4.80 -12.83
N ASP A 169 15.33 5.45 -11.68
CA ASP A 169 15.54 4.78 -10.39
C ASP A 169 14.42 3.78 -10.09
N ALA A 170 13.16 4.15 -10.41
CA ALA A 170 12.01 3.26 -10.24
C ALA A 170 12.15 2.00 -11.09
N VAL A 171 12.50 2.14 -12.38
CA VAL A 171 12.71 1.00 -13.28
C VAL A 171 13.85 0.12 -12.76
N SER A 172 15.02 0.70 -12.49
CA SER A 172 16.18 -0.06 -12.00
C SER A 172 15.91 -0.78 -10.68
N LEU A 173 15.11 -0.20 -9.79
CA LEU A 173 14.66 -0.86 -8.57
C LEU A 173 13.78 -2.07 -8.89
N LEU A 174 12.72 -1.88 -9.67
CA LEU A 174 11.74 -2.93 -9.95
C LEU A 174 12.32 -4.08 -10.79
N GLU A 175 13.22 -3.80 -11.74
CA GLU A 175 13.90 -4.81 -12.54
C GLU A 175 14.72 -5.80 -11.71
N ARG A 176 15.27 -5.36 -10.57
CA ARG A 176 15.97 -6.25 -9.63
C ARG A 176 15.04 -7.28 -9.02
N TYR A 177 13.77 -6.91 -8.78
CA TYR A 177 12.78 -7.81 -8.20
C TYR A 177 12.15 -8.74 -9.23
N VAL A 178 12.06 -8.36 -10.51
CA VAL A 178 11.47 -9.21 -11.56
C VAL A 178 12.22 -10.52 -11.73
N LYS A 179 13.54 -10.51 -11.52
CA LYS A 179 14.38 -11.72 -11.63
C LYS A 179 14.04 -12.77 -10.58
N ASP A 180 13.70 -12.31 -9.38
CA ASP A 180 13.45 -13.18 -8.22
C ASP A 180 11.94 -13.45 -8.01
N TRP A 181 11.09 -12.52 -8.48
CA TRP A 181 9.63 -12.53 -8.28
C TRP A 181 8.94 -12.13 -9.59
N ALA A 182 8.57 -13.11 -10.40
CA ALA A 182 7.66 -12.89 -11.51
C ALA A 182 6.22 -12.87 -10.96
N ASP A 183 5.71 -11.68 -10.66
CA ASP A 183 4.33 -11.44 -10.20
C ASP A 183 3.63 -10.41 -11.10
N ASP A 184 2.32 -10.55 -11.29
CA ASP A 184 1.53 -9.69 -12.18
C ASP A 184 1.61 -8.21 -11.76
N SER A 185 1.56 -7.96 -10.45
CA SER A 185 1.57 -6.64 -9.83
C SER A 185 2.88 -5.90 -10.12
N LEU A 186 4.00 -6.62 -10.21
CA LEU A 186 5.30 -6.07 -10.54
C LEU A 186 5.40 -5.68 -12.02
N HIS A 187 4.89 -6.55 -12.91
CA HIS A 187 4.82 -6.25 -14.33
C HIS A 187 3.89 -5.06 -14.62
N ILE A 188 2.74 -4.98 -13.95
CA ILE A 188 1.82 -3.82 -14.05
C ILE A 188 2.53 -2.55 -13.60
N LYS A 189 3.26 -2.56 -12.47
CA LYS A 189 3.95 -1.37 -11.98
C LYS A 189 5.05 -0.91 -12.93
N LEU A 190 5.85 -1.84 -13.46
CA LEU A 190 6.85 -1.52 -14.49
C LEU A 190 6.20 -0.92 -15.73
N ALA A 191 5.09 -1.50 -16.20
CA ALA A 191 4.37 -0.97 -17.36
C ALA A 191 3.87 0.47 -17.13
N GLN A 192 3.38 0.77 -15.92
CA GLN A 192 2.97 2.13 -15.54
C GLN A 192 4.16 3.11 -15.53
N VAL A 193 5.32 2.68 -15.01
CA VAL A 193 6.53 3.51 -15.00
C VAL A 193 7.04 3.77 -16.42
N PHE A 194 7.08 2.74 -17.27
CA PHE A 194 7.47 2.87 -18.68
C PHE A 194 6.51 3.79 -19.45
N ALA A 195 5.20 3.66 -19.22
CA ALA A 195 4.20 4.53 -19.81
C ALA A 195 4.38 6.00 -19.39
N ALA A 196 4.68 6.26 -18.11
CA ALA A 196 4.99 7.60 -17.62
C ALA A 196 6.26 8.21 -18.25
N THR A 197 7.19 7.37 -18.71
CA THR A 197 8.41 7.80 -19.44
C THR A 197 8.24 7.84 -20.97
N ASN A 198 7.03 7.66 -21.49
CA ASN A 198 6.73 7.59 -22.93
C ASN A 198 7.43 6.42 -23.67
N MET A 199 7.89 5.41 -22.93
CA MET A 199 8.45 4.15 -23.46
C MET A 199 7.31 3.14 -23.66
N LEU A 200 6.45 3.43 -24.65
CA LEU A 200 5.18 2.71 -24.84
C LEU A 200 5.38 1.25 -25.28
N SER A 201 6.45 0.95 -26.01
CA SER A 201 6.82 -0.41 -26.44
C SER A 201 7.11 -1.33 -25.26
N GLU A 202 7.92 -0.85 -24.33
CA GLU A 202 8.30 -1.54 -23.11
C GLU A 202 7.10 -1.69 -22.18
N ALA A 203 6.30 -0.62 -22.05
CA ALA A 203 5.05 -0.67 -21.29
C ALA A 203 4.10 -1.76 -21.81
N LEU A 204 3.91 -1.84 -23.14
CA LEU A 204 3.06 -2.86 -23.77
C LEU A 204 3.57 -4.27 -23.48
N SER A 205 4.89 -4.49 -23.60
CA SER A 205 5.52 -5.79 -23.30
C SER A 205 5.26 -6.22 -21.85
N HIS A 206 5.42 -5.30 -20.90
CA HIS A 206 5.16 -5.58 -19.48
C HIS A 206 3.66 -5.82 -19.18
N TYR A 207 2.74 -5.08 -19.82
CA TYR A 207 1.31 -5.38 -19.70
C TYR A 207 0.95 -6.75 -20.26
N GLN A 208 1.54 -7.15 -21.39
CA GLN A 208 1.35 -8.49 -21.95
C GLN A 208 1.91 -9.59 -21.04
N ALA A 209 3.06 -9.36 -20.41
CA ALA A 209 3.62 -10.29 -19.42
C ALA A 209 2.71 -10.44 -18.19
N ALA A 210 2.17 -9.34 -17.67
CA ALA A 210 1.21 -9.36 -16.56
C ALA A 210 -0.04 -10.17 -16.92
N LEU A 211 -0.63 -9.92 -18.09
CA LEU A 211 -1.78 -10.68 -18.58
C LEU A 211 -1.45 -12.16 -18.71
N ARG A 212 -0.31 -12.50 -19.31
CA ARG A 212 0.11 -13.89 -19.47
C ARG A 212 0.26 -14.60 -18.13
N TYR A 213 0.76 -13.91 -17.11
CA TYR A 213 0.86 -14.45 -15.75
C TYR A 213 -0.53 -14.71 -15.15
N VAL A 214 -1.45 -13.75 -15.22
CA VAL A 214 -2.85 -13.90 -14.77
C VAL A 214 -3.52 -15.09 -15.46
N TYR A 215 -3.33 -15.25 -16.77
CA TYR A 215 -3.85 -16.39 -17.52
C TYR A 215 -3.20 -17.73 -17.11
N LEU A 216 -1.90 -17.76 -16.83
CA LEU A 216 -1.22 -18.99 -16.40
C LEU A 216 -1.68 -19.45 -15.01
N VAL A 217 -1.84 -18.52 -14.07
CA VAL A 217 -2.34 -18.82 -12.73
C VAL A 217 -3.83 -19.16 -12.77
N GLY A 218 -4.62 -18.47 -13.58
CA GLY A 218 -6.05 -18.74 -13.78
C GLY A 218 -6.34 -20.11 -14.41
N THR A 219 -5.50 -20.54 -15.37
CA THR A 219 -5.59 -21.88 -15.97
C THR A 219 -5.16 -22.99 -15.01
N HIS A 220 -4.15 -22.76 -14.17
CA HIS A 220 -3.80 -23.68 -13.08
C HIS A 220 -4.88 -23.77 -11.99
N PHE A 221 -5.58 -22.68 -11.70
CA PHE A 221 -6.73 -22.70 -10.77
C PHE A 221 -7.92 -23.46 -11.37
N SER A 222 -8.15 -23.29 -12.68
CA SER A 222 -9.19 -24.01 -13.43
C SER A 222 -8.90 -25.51 -13.55
N PHE A 223 -7.63 -25.92 -13.66
CA PHE A 223 -7.25 -27.35 -13.66
C PHE A 223 -7.30 -28.01 -12.27
N LYS A 224 -7.21 -27.24 -11.18
CA LYS A 224 -7.33 -27.75 -9.81
C LYS A 224 -8.77 -27.93 -9.33
N ILE A 225 -9.71 -27.23 -9.96
CA ILE A 225 -11.15 -27.43 -9.75
C ILE A 225 -11.62 -28.31 -10.91
N GLY A 226 -11.37 -29.61 -10.79
CA GLY A 226 -11.88 -30.60 -11.73
C GLY A 226 -13.41 -30.59 -11.74
N ILE A 227 -13.99 -29.82 -12.64
CA ILE A 227 -15.33 -30.02 -13.16
C ILE A 227 -15.12 -30.70 -14.52
N VAL A 228 -15.10 -32.03 -14.48
CA VAL A 228 -15.55 -32.88 -15.58
C VAL A 228 -16.70 -33.69 -15.02
#